data_AF-A0A969T8P8-F1
#
_entry.id   AF-A0A969T8P8-F1
#
_cell.length_a   1.000
_cell.length_b   1.000
_cell.length_c   1.000
_cell.angle_alpha   90.00
_cell.angle_beta   90.00
_cell.angle_gamma   90.00
#
_symmetry.space_group_name_H-M   'P 1'
#
loop_
_entity.id
_entity.type
_entity.pdbx_description
1 polymer ?
#
loop_
_entity_poly.entity_id
_entity_poly.type
_entity_poly.pdbx_seq_one_letter_code
_entity_poly.pdbx_strand_id
1 'polypeptide(L)'
;MESQFDFVCVDSLSEFEQFHEMAITQNGLIKFKRGKHEKDDRPHITRKENFVLGWDNKEKLSSLKKELINLQNQQTENKKAIANKNIEIKNLGIFKDECHNLFSKFEKYDDINWQSHAKDIQEKTEQKDKLEKPTIV
;
A
#
# COMPACT_ATOMS: atom_id res chain seq x y z
N MET A 1 30.57 23.29 40.08
CA MET A 1 30.05 22.49 38.94
C MET A 1 28.55 22.65 38.73
N GLU A 2 27.75 23.02 39.74
CA GLU A 2 26.28 23.04 39.66
C GLU A 2 25.69 23.97 38.59
N SER A 3 26.30 25.12 38.29
CA SER A 3 25.72 26.09 37.35
C SER A 3 25.86 25.76 35.85
N GLN A 4 26.50 24.64 35.48
CA GLN A 4 26.80 24.34 34.07
C GLN A 4 25.63 23.70 33.31
N PHE A 5 24.65 23.11 34.02
CA PHE A 5 23.58 22.30 33.43
C PHE A 5 22.17 22.68 33.91
N ASP A 6 22.01 23.85 34.50
CA ASP A 6 20.73 24.36 35.01
C ASP A 6 19.90 24.97 33.87
N PHE A 7 19.27 24.11 33.06
CA PHE A 7 18.42 24.50 31.93
C PHE A 7 16.93 24.48 32.33
N VAL A 8 16.23 25.56 32.01
CA VAL A 8 14.77 25.63 32.15
C VAL A 8 14.09 25.11 30.88
N CYS A 9 13.11 24.24 31.04
CA CYS A 9 12.28 23.78 29.93
C CYS A 9 11.21 24.83 29.61
N VAL A 10 11.11 25.25 28.36
CA VAL A 10 10.13 26.22 27.87
C VAL A 10 9.35 25.64 26.70
N ASP A 11 8.05 25.93 26.62
CA ASP A 11 7.15 25.31 25.65
C ASP A 11 7.02 26.12 24.36
N SER A 12 7.34 27.42 24.38
CA SER A 12 7.22 28.31 23.23
C SER A 12 8.53 29.03 22.87
N LEU A 13 8.67 29.40 21.59
CA LEU A 13 9.78 30.24 21.12
C LEU A 13 9.76 31.63 21.78
N SER A 14 8.57 32.17 22.07
CA SER A 14 8.44 33.48 22.70
C SER A 14 9.00 33.47 24.13
N GLU A 15 8.69 32.43 24.92
CA GLU A 15 9.29 32.23 26.24
C GLU A 15 10.79 31.99 26.14
N PHE A 16 11.24 31.19 25.17
CA PHE A 16 12.67 30.92 24.94
C PHE A 16 13.48 32.18 24.64
N GLU A 17 12.92 33.11 23.88
CA GLU A 17 13.55 34.41 23.58
C GLU A 17 13.62 35.31 24.82
N GLN A 18 12.51 35.40 25.57
CA GLN A 18 12.39 36.24 26.77
C GLN A 18 13.22 35.72 27.95
N PHE A 19 13.46 34.40 28.03
CA PHE A 19 14.19 33.81 29.15
C PHE A 19 15.66 34.24 29.13
N HIS A 20 16.13 34.91 30.17
CA HIS A 20 17.52 35.42 30.21
C HIS A 20 18.55 34.35 30.60
N GLU A 21 18.11 33.28 31.25
CA GLU A 21 18.96 32.16 31.68
C GLU A 21 19.07 31.07 30.60
N MET A 22 19.70 29.94 30.95
CA MET A 22 19.75 28.77 30.09
C MET A 22 18.37 28.15 29.91
N ALA A 23 17.98 27.89 28.67
CA ALA A 23 16.66 27.35 28.33
C ALA A 23 16.75 26.26 27.26
N ILE A 24 15.80 25.33 27.26
CA ILE A 24 15.66 24.28 26.25
C ILE A 24 14.19 24.13 25.84
N THR A 25 13.95 23.90 24.56
CA THR A 25 12.61 23.59 24.01
C THR A 25 12.44 22.09 23.77
N GLN A 26 11.19 21.61 23.70
CA GLN A 26 10.88 20.21 23.34
C GLN A 26 11.43 19.79 21.96
N ASN A 27 11.65 20.76 21.06
CA ASN A 27 12.20 20.53 19.72
C ASN A 27 13.74 20.53 19.68
N GLY A 28 14.43 20.61 20.82
CA GLY A 28 15.89 20.51 20.90
C GLY A 28 16.65 21.81 20.62
N LEU A 29 15.98 22.96 20.68
CA LEU A 29 16.65 24.27 20.67
C LEU A 29 17.18 24.58 22.08
N ILE A 30 18.46 24.92 22.19
CA ILE A 30 19.18 25.14 23.46
C ILE A 30 19.76 26.56 23.49
N LYS A 31 19.52 27.29 24.59
CA LYS A 31 20.04 28.63 24.88
C LYS A 31 21.07 28.57 26.01
N PHE A 32 22.23 29.17 25.80
CA PHE A 32 23.29 29.29 26.82
C PHE A 32 23.40 30.73 27.34
N LYS A 33 23.88 30.91 28.59
CA LYS A 33 24.05 32.22 29.26
C LYS A 33 24.91 33.25 28.50
N ARG A 34 25.70 32.83 27.50
CA ARG A 34 26.60 33.68 26.70
C ARG A 34 26.03 34.05 25.32
N GLY A 35 24.72 33.89 25.10
CA GLY A 35 24.08 34.22 23.82
C GLY A 35 24.35 33.22 22.69
N LYS A 36 24.95 32.06 23.00
CA LYS A 36 25.05 30.95 22.04
C LYS A 36 23.70 30.23 22.02
N HIS A 37 23.12 30.07 20.83
CA HIS A 37 22.00 29.17 20.59
C HIS A 37 22.50 27.96 19.81
N GLU A 38 22.09 26.77 20.22
CA GLU A 38 22.39 25.52 19.54
C GLU A 38 21.07 24.86 19.14
N LYS A 39 20.96 24.47 17.88
CA LYS A 39 19.83 23.72 17.36
C LYS A 39 20.35 22.36 16.92
N ASP A 40 19.87 21.32 17.57
CA ASP A 40 20.23 19.97 17.18
C ASP A 40 19.17 19.39 16.24
N ASP A 41 19.40 19.55 14.94
CA ASP A 41 18.49 19.11 13.89
C ASP A 41 18.58 17.60 13.59
N ARG A 42 19.28 16.82 14.42
CA ARG A 42 19.36 15.37 14.22
C ARG A 42 17.97 14.74 14.42
N PRO A 43 17.45 13.97 13.44
CA PRO A 43 16.10 13.42 13.48
C PRO A 43 15.89 12.35 14.55
N HIS A 44 16.96 11.93 15.24
CA HIS A 44 16.89 10.95 16.32
C HIS A 44 16.49 11.60 17.66
N ILE A 45 16.76 12.90 17.84
CA ILE A 45 16.53 13.59 19.12
C ILE A 45 15.05 13.80 19.40
N THR A 46 14.23 13.94 18.35
CA THR A 46 12.79 14.13 18.46
C THR A 46 12.00 12.82 18.51
N ARG A 47 12.67 11.67 18.29
CA ARG A 47 12.02 10.36 18.37
C ARG A 47 11.89 9.92 19.82
N LYS A 48 10.66 9.59 20.22
CA LYS A 48 10.33 9.15 21.57
C LYS A 48 11.09 7.90 21.99
N GLU A 49 11.48 7.04 21.04
CA GLU A 49 12.32 5.87 21.33
C GLU A 49 13.70 6.23 21.90
N ASN A 50 14.15 7.48 21.83
CA ASN A 50 15.49 7.89 22.25
C ASN A 50 15.49 8.73 23.52
N PHE A 51 14.31 9.02 24.06
CA PHE A 51 14.19 9.72 25.32
C PHE A 51 14.74 8.84 26.46
N VAL A 52 15.54 9.45 27.33
CA VAL A 52 16.01 8.89 28.59
C VAL A 52 15.10 9.44 29.68
N LEU A 53 14.00 8.73 29.97
CA LEU A 53 12.96 9.16 30.91
C LEU A 53 13.36 8.76 32.34
N GLY A 54 14.29 9.50 32.96
CA GLY A 54 14.67 9.31 34.36
C GLY A 54 15.12 7.88 34.71
N TRP A 55 14.71 7.40 35.89
CA TRP A 55 15.16 6.12 36.46
C TRP A 55 14.35 4.89 35.99
N ASP A 56 13.17 5.07 35.35
CA ASP A 56 12.28 3.97 34.96
C ASP A 56 11.85 4.07 33.48
N ASN A 57 12.12 3.01 32.72
CA ASN A 57 11.81 2.89 31.29
C ASN A 57 10.56 2.04 31.00
N LYS A 58 9.72 1.71 32.00
CA LYS A 58 8.52 0.86 31.83
C LYS A 58 7.56 1.35 30.74
N GLU A 59 7.27 2.64 30.68
CA GLU A 59 6.36 3.20 29.68
C GLU A 59 6.91 3.05 28.26
N LYS A 60 8.21 3.34 28.09
CA LYS A 60 8.94 3.15 26.84
C LYS A 60 8.95 1.69 26.39
N LEU A 61 9.15 0.75 27.32
CA LEU A 61 9.08 -0.68 27.02
C LEU A 61 7.67 -1.10 26.59
N SER A 62 6.63 -0.55 27.24
CA SER A 62 5.23 -0.81 26.90
C SER A 62 4.89 -0.29 25.50
N SER A 63 5.32 0.92 25.15
CA SER A 63 5.09 1.48 23.81
C SER A 63 5.81 0.68 22.72
N LEU A 64 7.08 0.34 22.94
CA LEU A 64 7.87 -0.46 21.98
C LEU A 64 7.27 -1.86 21.78
N LYS A 65 6.79 -2.51 22.85
CA LYS A 65 6.09 -3.80 22.74
C LYS A 65 4.80 -3.71 21.92
N LYS A 66 4.00 -2.66 22.12
CA LYS A 66 2.78 -2.43 21.33
C LYS A 66 3.10 -2.20 19.86
N GLU A 67 4.13 -1.40 19.58
CA GLU A 67 4.59 -1.14 18.21
C GLU A 67 5.09 -2.42 17.53
N LEU A 68 5.87 -3.23 18.24
CA LEU A 68 6.34 -4.52 17.75
C LEU A 68 5.17 -5.46 17.38
N ILE A 69 4.16 -5.58 18.25
CA ILE A 69 2.97 -6.40 17.97
C ILE A 69 2.22 -5.86 16.74
N ASN A 70 2.06 -4.54 16.63
CA ASN A 70 1.41 -3.92 15.48
C ASN A 70 2.16 -4.24 14.17
N LEU A 71 3.49 -4.11 14.16
CA LEU A 71 4.32 -4.42 13.00
C LEU A 71 4.25 -5.91 12.64
N GLN A 72 4.22 -6.81 13.62
CA GLN A 72 4.06 -8.26 13.38
C GLN A 72 2.70 -8.59 12.75
N ASN A 73 1.63 -7.94 13.20
CA ASN A 73 0.29 -8.09 12.61
C ASN A 73 0.27 -7.60 11.17
N GLN A 74 0.82 -6.40 10.91
CA GLN A 74 0.94 -5.86 9.56
C GLN A 74 1.76 -6.78 8.64
N GLN A 75 2.88 -7.34 9.13
CA GLN A 75 3.68 -8.28 8.38
C GLN A 75 2.89 -9.55 8.02
N THR A 76 2.08 -10.05 8.94
CA THR A 76 1.24 -11.23 8.72
C THR A 76 0.17 -10.98 7.67
N GLU A 77 -0.52 -9.85 7.75
CA GLU A 77 -1.54 -9.46 6.77
C GLU A 77 -0.93 -9.21 5.38
N ASN A 78 0.23 -8.56 5.32
CA ASN A 78 0.95 -8.36 4.06
C ASN A 78 1.35 -9.70 3.42
N LYS A 79 1.83 -10.67 4.21
CA LYS A 79 2.15 -12.01 3.70
C LYS A 79 0.92 -12.72 3.12
N LYS A 80 -0.24 -12.63 3.79
CA LYS A 80 -1.50 -13.18 3.27
C LYS A 80 -1.92 -12.51 1.96
N ALA A 81 -1.84 -11.18 1.89
CA ALA A 81 -2.16 -10.42 0.68
C ALA A 81 -1.27 -10.83 -0.51
N ILE A 82 0.03 -10.99 -0.27
CA ILE A 82 0.99 -11.46 -1.29
C ILE A 82 0.64 -12.88 -1.75
N ALA A 83 0.33 -13.80 -0.83
CA ALA A 83 -0.06 -15.16 -1.19
C ALA A 83 -1.32 -15.18 -2.07
N ASN A 84 -2.33 -14.39 -1.73
CA ASN A 84 -3.56 -14.27 -2.52
C ASN A 84 -3.28 -13.70 -3.92
N LYS A 85 -2.45 -12.66 -4.02
CA LYS A 85 -2.08 -12.08 -5.31
C LYS A 85 -1.31 -13.05 -6.20
N ASN A 86 -0.44 -13.89 -5.62
CA ASN A 86 0.25 -14.93 -6.37
C ASN A 86 -0.71 -16.01 -6.92
N ILE A 87 -1.74 -16.38 -6.15
CA ILE A 87 -2.79 -17.29 -6.63
C ILE A 87 -3.55 -16.66 -7.80
N GLU A 88 -3.91 -15.38 -7.68
CA GLU A 88 -4.61 -14.64 -8.74
C GLU A 88 -3.77 -14.57 -10.03
N ILE A 89 -2.47 -14.24 -9.91
CA ILE A 89 -1.54 -14.22 -11.04
C ILE A 89 -1.45 -15.60 -11.70
N LYS A 90 -1.36 -16.68 -10.90
CA LYS A 90 -1.32 -18.05 -11.43
C LYS A 90 -2.59 -18.39 -12.20
N ASN A 91 -3.76 -18.06 -11.66
CA ASN A 91 -5.05 -18.33 -12.31
C ASN A 91 -5.20 -17.54 -13.61
N LEU A 92 -4.76 -16.28 -13.63
CA LEU A 92 -4.72 -15.47 -14.85
C LEU A 92 -3.76 -16.05 -15.90
N GLY A 93 -2.62 -16.60 -15.47
CA GLY A 93 -1.70 -17.33 -16.34
C GLY A 93 -2.37 -18.54 -16.99
N ILE A 94 -3.04 -19.39 -16.19
CA ILE A 94 -3.78 -20.55 -16.69
C ILE A 94 -4.85 -20.13 -17.69
N PHE A 95 -5.66 -19.13 -17.34
CA PHE A 95 -6.72 -18.64 -18.22
C PHE A 95 -6.18 -18.10 -19.55
N LYS A 96 -5.06 -17.37 -19.51
CA LYS A 96 -4.37 -16.90 -20.72
C LYS A 96 -3.91 -18.08 -21.59
N ASP A 97 -3.32 -19.10 -20.98
CA ASP A 97 -2.84 -20.28 -21.70
C ASP A 97 -4.01 -21.07 -22.31
N GLU A 98 -5.14 -21.18 -21.60
CA GLU A 98 -6.37 -21.78 -22.12
C GLU A 98 -6.93 -21.01 -23.31
N CYS A 99 -6.97 -19.67 -23.23
CA CYS A 99 -7.40 -18.83 -24.35
C CYS A 99 -6.47 -19.02 -25.55
N HIS A 100 -5.16 -19.02 -25.32
CA HIS A 100 -4.18 -19.25 -26.38
C HIS A 100 -4.33 -20.64 -27.02
N ASN A 101 -4.58 -21.68 -26.23
CA ASN A 101 -4.86 -23.03 -26.71
C ASN A 101 -6.16 -23.13 -27.52
N LEU A 102 -7.16 -22.31 -27.20
CA LEU A 102 -8.37 -22.24 -28.01
C LEU A 102 -8.05 -21.61 -29.37
N PHE A 103 -7.35 -20.47 -29.39
CA PHE A 103 -6.96 -19.80 -30.63
C PHE A 103 -6.01 -20.61 -31.50
N SER A 104 -5.16 -21.46 -30.92
CA SER A 104 -4.27 -22.32 -31.72
C SER A 104 -4.99 -23.46 -32.43
N LYS A 105 -6.20 -23.84 -31.97
CA LYS A 105 -7.01 -24.92 -32.57
C LYS A 105 -7.97 -24.42 -33.64
N PHE A 106 -8.33 -23.14 -33.62
CA PHE A 106 -9.31 -22.56 -34.53
C PHE A 106 -8.71 -21.32 -35.18
N GLU A 107 -8.43 -21.40 -36.49
CA GLU A 107 -7.91 -20.26 -37.25
C GLU A 107 -9.01 -19.22 -37.53
N LYS A 108 -10.26 -19.65 -37.65
CA LYS A 108 -11.40 -18.78 -37.95
C LYS A 108 -12.51 -18.97 -36.95
N TYR A 109 -13.18 -17.86 -36.62
CA TYR A 109 -14.36 -17.89 -35.78
C TYR A 109 -15.49 -18.72 -36.40
N ASP A 110 -15.58 -18.79 -37.73
CA ASP A 110 -16.57 -19.58 -38.46
C ASP A 110 -16.49 -21.08 -38.15
N ASP A 111 -15.30 -21.60 -37.81
CA ASP A 111 -15.11 -23.00 -37.43
C ASP A 111 -15.73 -23.30 -36.05
N ILE A 112 -15.82 -22.28 -35.20
CA ILE A 112 -16.49 -22.35 -33.90
C ILE A 112 -17.99 -22.07 -34.07
N ASN A 113 -18.35 -21.09 -34.89
CA ASN A 113 -19.73 -20.62 -35.12
C ASN A 113 -20.41 -21.31 -36.31
N TRP A 114 -20.18 -22.61 -36.46
CA TRP A 114 -20.73 -23.39 -37.58
C TRP A 114 -22.27 -23.43 -37.58
N GLN A 115 -22.91 -23.31 -36.41
CA GLN A 115 -24.37 -23.34 -36.30
C GLN A 115 -25.04 -22.17 -37.03
N SER A 116 -24.40 -20.99 -37.06
CA SER A 116 -24.86 -19.84 -37.84
C SER A 116 -24.96 -20.21 -39.31
N HIS A 117 -23.87 -20.77 -39.86
CA HIS A 117 -23.81 -21.20 -41.25
C HIS A 117 -24.79 -22.33 -41.56
N ALA A 118 -24.95 -23.29 -40.64
CA ALA A 118 -25.92 -24.37 -40.80
C ALA A 118 -27.37 -23.85 -40.85
N LYS A 119 -27.70 -22.86 -40.02
CA LYS A 119 -29.02 -22.21 -40.02
C LYS A 119 -29.28 -21.45 -41.32
N ASP A 120 -28.30 -20.70 -41.80
CA ASP A 120 -28.40 -19.96 -43.07
C ASP A 120 -28.60 -20.92 -44.26
N ILE A 121 -27.90 -22.05 -44.26
CA ILE A 121 -28.07 -23.11 -45.28
C ILE A 121 -29.48 -23.68 -45.21
N GLN A 122 -29.99 -23.97 -44.02
CA GLN A 122 -31.35 -24.49 -43.84
C GLN A 122 -32.39 -23.50 -44.38
N GLU A 123 -32.32 -22.23 -43.98
CA GLU A 123 -33.27 -21.20 -44.42
C GLU A 123 -33.25 -21.03 -45.95
N LYS A 124 -32.07 -21.01 -46.57
CA LYS A 124 -31.92 -20.93 -48.03
C LYS A 124 -32.46 -22.17 -48.74
N THR A 125 -32.29 -23.36 -48.16
CA THR A 125 -32.81 -24.61 -48.73
C THR A 125 -34.34 -24.63 -48.69
N GLU A 126 -34.93 -24.23 -47.56
CA GLU A 126 -36.39 -24.11 -47.41
C GLU A 126 -36.99 -23.07 -48.38
N GLN A 127 -36.29 -21.95 -48.62
CA GLN A 127 -36.69 -20.95 -49.61
C GLN A 127 -36.64 -21.52 -51.04
N LYS A 128 -35.56 -22.24 -51.38
CA LYS A 128 -35.41 -22.88 -52.68
C LYS A 128 -36.53 -23.89 -52.93
N ASP A 129 -36.81 -24.78 -51.98
CA ASP A 129 -37.88 -25.77 -52.09
C ASP A 129 -39.27 -25.14 -52.25
N LYS A 130 -39.52 -23.98 -51.63
CA LYS A 130 -40.76 -23.22 -51.81
C LYS A 130 -40.89 -22.63 -53.22
N LEU A 131 -39.80 -22.20 -53.82
CA LEU A 131 -39.78 -21.61 -55.17
C LEU A 131 -39.81 -22.67 -56.28
N GLU A 132 -39.24 -23.85 -56.05
CA GLU A 132 -39.21 -24.96 -57.02
C GLU A 132 -40.49 -25.80 -57.02
N LYS A 133 -41.33 -25.68 -55.99
CA LYS A 133 -42.69 -26.23 -56.05
C LYS A 133 -43.44 -25.56 -57.22
N PRO A 134 -43.94 -26.33 -58.19
CA PRO A 134 -44.67 -25.75 -59.30
C PRO A 134 -45.89 -25.01 -58.73
N THR A 135 -46.04 -23.75 -59.12
CA THR A 135 -47.31 -23.04 -58.93
C THR A 135 -48.33 -23.81 -59.75
N ILE A 136 -49.13 -24.63 -59.09
CA ILE A 136 -50.27 -25.28 -59.72
C ILE A 136 -51.24 -24.14 -60.07
N VAL A 137 -51.28 -23.79 -61.36
CA VAL A 137 -52.28 -22.89 -61.95
C VAL A 137 -53.52 -23.70 -62.26
#